data_AF-A0A831WSB7-F1
#
_entry.id   AF-A0A831WSB7-F1
#
_cell.length_a   1.000
_cell.length_b   1.000
_cell.length_c   1.000
_cell.angle_alpha   90.00
_cell.angle_beta   90.00
_cell.angle_gamma   90.00
#
_symmetry.space_group_name_H-M   'P 1'
#
loop_
_entity.id
_entity.type
_entity.pdbx_description
1 polymer ?
#
loop_
_entity_poly.entity_id
_entity_poly.type
_entity_poly.pdbx_seq_one_letter_code
_entity_poly.pdbx_strand_id
1 'polypeptide(L)'
;MPRFEERLSRFLMQEKGDALISATGKRLVSLIAEAESSIELEAKAVALPLQELKEKTEAFKQNAASIVQEGEDTELLLRGEIARLLARVEDDLRAFAEENLPILLRRINAAYERHKHLTKKKLVEALNRELEASVKDIFSSWRDREQELVAANYRRITQRFVMRTNCIINQIERLTMNLFDVRITPILEVEPFTSRSKHYDPRRI
;
A
#
# COMPACT_ATOMS: atom_id res chain seq x y z
N MET A 1 27.25 -1.89 -22.87
CA MET A 1 27.12 -1.08 -21.64
C MET A 1 26.42 0.27 -21.84
N PRO A 2 26.74 1.14 -22.84
CA PRO A 2 26.19 2.51 -22.87
C PRO A 2 24.65 2.60 -22.98
N ARG A 3 24.00 1.67 -23.69
CA ARG A 3 22.53 1.61 -23.79
C ARG A 3 21.81 1.29 -22.47
N PHE A 4 22.48 0.64 -21.53
CA PHE A 4 21.89 0.34 -20.22
C PHE A 4 21.95 1.56 -19.31
N GLU A 5 23.08 2.27 -19.30
CA GLU A 5 23.26 3.51 -18.53
C GLU A 5 22.34 4.63 -19.00
N GLU A 6 22.13 4.80 -20.32
CA GLU A 6 21.15 5.76 -20.84
C GLU A 6 19.71 5.42 -20.41
N ARG A 7 19.33 4.13 -20.44
CA ARG A 7 18.00 3.69 -19.99
C ARG A 7 17.83 3.87 -18.49
N LEU A 8 18.86 3.57 -17.71
CA LEU A 8 18.85 3.72 -16.26
C LEU A 8 18.81 5.19 -15.86
N SER A 9 19.61 6.04 -16.50
CA SER A 9 19.59 7.49 -16.29
C SER A 9 18.22 8.08 -16.63
N ARG A 10 17.61 7.67 -17.74
CA ARG A 10 16.25 8.09 -18.11
C ARG A 10 15.19 7.64 -17.12
N PHE A 11 15.24 6.38 -16.67
CA PHE A 11 14.34 5.84 -15.65
C PHE A 11 14.47 6.58 -14.31
N LEU A 12 15.70 6.89 -13.89
CA LEU A 12 15.97 7.60 -12.64
C LEU A 12 15.59 9.08 -12.72
N MET A 13 15.89 9.76 -13.83
CA MET A 13 15.65 11.20 -13.97
C MET A 13 14.23 11.55 -14.40
N GLN A 14 13.60 10.79 -15.31
CA GLN A 14 12.27 11.10 -15.81
C GLN A 14 11.20 10.41 -14.96
N GLU A 15 11.27 9.08 -14.77
CA GLU A 15 10.15 8.37 -14.14
C GLU A 15 10.14 8.52 -12.61
N LYS A 16 11.28 8.29 -11.94
CA LYS A 16 11.38 8.50 -10.49
C LYS A 16 11.49 9.98 -10.12
N GLY A 17 12.19 10.78 -10.93
CA GLY A 17 12.30 12.22 -10.75
C GLY A 17 10.95 12.92 -10.83
N ASP A 18 10.16 12.67 -11.88
CA ASP A 18 8.86 13.32 -12.06
C ASP A 18 7.84 12.87 -11.01
N ALA A 19 7.84 11.58 -10.63
CA ALA A 19 6.97 11.09 -9.57
C ALA A 19 7.30 11.76 -8.22
N LEU A 20 8.60 11.89 -7.90
CA LEU A 20 9.07 12.50 -6.66
C LEU A 20 8.80 14.01 -6.65
N ILE A 21 9.07 14.71 -7.75
CA ILE A 21 8.75 16.14 -7.92
C ILE A 21 7.24 16.37 -7.83
N SER A 22 6.42 15.53 -8.47
CA SER A 22 4.96 15.61 -8.39
C SER A 22 4.48 15.37 -6.96
N ALA A 23 4.97 14.34 -6.28
CA ALA A 23 4.60 14.04 -4.89
C ALA A 23 5.02 15.18 -3.94
N THR A 24 6.25 15.69 -4.08
CA THR A 24 6.75 16.82 -3.29
C THR A 24 5.99 18.11 -3.62
N GLY A 25 5.71 18.39 -4.89
CA GLY A 25 4.95 19.56 -5.33
C GLY A 25 3.53 19.56 -4.77
N LYS A 26 2.83 18.42 -4.83
CA LYS A 26 1.51 18.25 -4.21
C LYS A 26 1.57 18.45 -2.68
N ARG A 27 2.60 17.92 -2.03
CA ARG A 27 2.81 18.11 -0.59
C ARG A 27 3.05 19.58 -0.23
N LEU A 28 3.83 20.30 -1.03
CA LEU A 28 4.04 21.74 -0.86
C LEU A 28 2.74 22.53 -0.99
N VAL A 29 1.93 22.23 -2.01
CA VAL A 29 0.60 22.85 -2.18
C VAL A 29 -0.29 22.60 -0.98
N SER A 30 -0.30 21.37 -0.45
CA SER A 30 -1.07 21.03 0.76
C SER A 30 -0.60 21.81 1.98
N LEU A 31 0.72 21.95 2.18
CA LEU A 31 1.28 22.70 3.31
C LEU A 31 0.97 24.19 3.22
N ILE A 32 0.99 24.76 2.01
CA ILE A 32 0.63 26.17 1.78
C ILE A 32 -0.85 26.39 2.12
N ALA A 33 -1.74 25.53 1.61
CA ALA A 33 -3.17 25.62 1.90
C ALA A 33 -3.46 25.50 3.41
N GLU A 34 -2.75 24.61 4.11
CA GLU A 34 -2.85 24.44 5.56
C GLU A 34 -2.40 25.71 6.32
N ALA A 35 -1.29 26.32 5.90
CA ALA A 35 -0.79 27.56 6.49
C ALA A 35 -1.74 28.75 6.25
N GLU A 36 -2.28 28.89 5.04
CA GLU A 36 -3.26 29.94 4.71
C GLU A 36 -4.52 29.82 5.57
N SER A 37 -5.08 28.61 5.70
CA SER A 37 -6.25 28.36 6.54
C SER A 37 -5.97 28.64 8.03
N SER A 38 -4.77 28.32 8.52
CA SER A 38 -4.35 28.63 9.90
C SER A 38 -4.30 30.12 10.17
N ILE A 39 -3.72 30.90 9.24
CA ILE A 39 -3.64 32.37 9.35
C ILE A 39 -5.04 32.98 9.31
N GLU A 40 -5.93 32.51 8.44
CA GLU A 40 -7.31 33.00 8.39
C GLU A 40 -8.06 32.74 9.70
N LEU A 41 -7.86 31.56 10.30
CA LEU A 41 -8.46 31.20 11.58
C LEU A 41 -7.98 32.10 12.72
N GLU A 42 -6.67 32.33 12.82
CA GLU A 42 -6.10 33.24 13.82
C GLU A 42 -6.64 34.66 13.66
N ALA A 43 -6.69 35.16 12.42
CA ALA A 43 -7.21 36.50 12.13
C ALA A 43 -8.68 36.65 12.54
N LYS A 44 -9.53 35.65 12.24
CA LYS A 44 -10.94 35.67 12.68
C LYS A 44 -11.07 35.51 14.20
N ALA A 45 -10.25 34.68 14.83
CA ALA A 45 -10.29 34.48 16.29
C ALA A 45 -9.93 35.75 17.08
N VAL A 46 -8.94 36.52 16.63
CA VAL A 46 -8.53 37.78 17.26
C VAL A 46 -9.63 38.86 17.18
N ALA A 47 -10.48 38.80 16.15
CA ALA A 47 -11.59 39.75 15.97
C ALA A 47 -12.82 39.43 16.85
N LEU A 48 -12.88 38.25 17.49
CA LEU A 48 -14.03 37.81 18.29
C LEU A 48 -13.94 38.27 19.75
N PRO A 49 -15.07 38.62 20.40
CA PRO A 49 -15.12 38.80 21.84
C PRO A 49 -14.67 37.54 22.58
N LEU A 50 -13.91 37.68 23.67
CA LEU A 50 -13.37 36.54 24.44
C LEU A 50 -14.43 35.52 24.85
N GLN A 51 -15.63 35.98 25.21
CA GLN A 51 -16.73 35.11 25.61
C GLN A 51 -17.24 34.26 24.43
N GLU A 52 -17.43 34.88 23.26
CA GLU A 52 -17.85 34.19 22.03
C GLU A 52 -16.79 33.19 21.56
N LEU A 53 -15.51 33.57 21.65
CA LEU A 53 -14.38 32.67 21.33
C LEU A 53 -14.37 31.43 22.24
N LYS A 54 -14.62 31.59 23.55
CA LYS A 54 -14.72 30.47 24.49
C LYS A 54 -15.87 29.53 24.17
N GLU A 55 -17.04 30.08 23.87
CA GLU A 55 -18.24 29.30 23.52
C GLU A 55 -18.02 28.50 22.23
N LYS A 56 -17.47 29.13 21.18
CA LYS A 56 -17.12 28.47 19.91
C LYS A 56 -16.05 27.39 20.09
N THR A 57 -15.04 27.64 20.94
CA THR A 57 -13.98 26.67 21.24
C THR A 57 -14.55 25.44 21.96
N GLU A 58 -15.47 25.64 22.90
CA GLU A 58 -16.06 24.52 23.63
C GLU A 58 -17.00 23.69 22.75
N ALA A 59 -17.80 24.36 21.92
CA ALA A 59 -18.62 23.70 20.90
C ALA A 59 -17.75 22.91 19.90
N PHE A 60 -16.59 23.46 19.50
CA PHE A 60 -15.64 22.75 18.65
C PHE A 60 -15.14 21.47 19.32
N LYS A 61 -14.64 21.56 20.56
CA LYS A 61 -14.10 20.41 21.32
C LYS A 61 -15.11 19.28 21.49
N GLN A 62 -16.34 19.62 21.86
CA GLN A 62 -17.39 18.62 22.07
C GLN A 62 -17.72 17.85 20.79
N ASN A 63 -17.82 18.54 19.66
CA ASN A 63 -18.12 17.90 18.38
C ASN A 63 -16.88 17.22 17.75
N ALA A 64 -15.69 17.76 17.97
CA ALA A 64 -14.45 17.17 17.47
C ALA A 64 -14.12 15.85 18.18
N ALA A 65 -14.46 15.70 19.46
CA ALA A 65 -14.18 14.48 20.21
C ALA A 65 -14.78 13.22 19.57
N SER A 66 -16.01 13.28 19.08
CA SER A 66 -16.64 12.14 18.40
C SER A 66 -16.02 11.86 17.04
N ILE A 67 -15.60 12.89 16.31
CA ILE A 67 -14.95 12.78 15.00
C ILE A 67 -13.54 12.19 15.14
N VAL A 68 -12.79 12.60 16.17
CA VAL A 68 -11.46 12.03 16.48
C VAL A 68 -11.59 10.56 16.87
N GLN A 69 -12.56 10.22 17.73
CA GLN A 69 -12.81 8.83 18.11
C GLN A 69 -13.15 7.96 16.88
N GLU A 70 -13.96 8.47 15.96
CA GLU A 70 -14.26 7.79 14.70
C GLU A 70 -12.99 7.55 13.85
N GLY A 71 -12.04 8.49 13.87
CA GLY A 71 -10.73 8.34 13.24
C GLY A 71 -9.89 7.23 13.87
N GLU A 72 -9.81 7.19 15.19
CA GLU A 72 -9.09 6.15 15.94
C GLU A 72 -9.68 4.75 15.69
N ASP A 73 -11.01 4.63 15.72
CA ASP A 73 -11.72 3.39 15.42
C ASP A 73 -11.45 2.93 13.98
N THR A 74 -11.41 3.88 13.04
CA THR A 74 -11.08 3.63 11.63
C THR A 74 -9.65 3.09 11.49
N GLU A 75 -8.68 3.62 12.23
CA GLU A 75 -7.31 3.11 12.25
C GLU A 75 -7.22 1.69 12.81
N LEU A 76 -7.90 1.41 13.94
CA LEU A 76 -7.93 0.09 14.55
C LEU A 76 -8.50 -0.96 13.58
N LEU A 77 -9.60 -0.62 12.90
CA LEU A 77 -10.22 -1.46 11.89
C LEU A 77 -9.28 -1.74 10.71
N LEU A 78 -8.54 -0.73 10.24
CA LEU A 78 -7.55 -0.89 9.17
C LEU A 78 -6.46 -1.89 9.57
N ARG A 79 -5.89 -1.74 10.77
CA ARG A 79 -4.88 -2.67 11.29
C ARG A 79 -5.42 -4.10 11.36
N GLY A 80 -6.68 -4.28 11.78
CA GLY A 80 -7.35 -5.57 11.82
C GLY A 80 -7.56 -6.19 10.43
N GLU A 81 -7.96 -5.40 9.43
CA GLU A 81 -8.11 -5.87 8.04
C GLU A 81 -6.77 -6.27 7.41
N ILE A 82 -5.70 -5.52 7.69
CA ILE A 82 -4.34 -5.85 7.23
C ILE A 82 -3.86 -7.17 7.86
N ALA A 83 -4.06 -7.34 9.17
CA ALA A 83 -3.71 -8.58 9.86
C ALA A 83 -4.47 -9.78 9.29
N ARG A 84 -5.77 -9.63 8.98
CA ARG A 84 -6.56 -10.68 8.32
C ARG A 84 -6.04 -11.01 6.92
N LEU A 85 -5.62 -10.01 6.15
CA LEU A 85 -5.04 -10.24 4.83
C LEU A 85 -3.71 -11.02 4.92
N LEU A 86 -2.86 -10.71 5.91
CA LEU A 86 -1.62 -11.45 6.14
C LEU A 86 -1.88 -12.90 6.53
N ALA A 87 -2.79 -13.14 7.49
CA ALA A 87 -3.15 -14.49 7.92
C ALA A 87 -3.67 -15.33 6.74
N ARG A 88 -4.48 -14.73 5.86
CA ARG A 88 -4.96 -15.40 4.65
C ARG A 88 -3.83 -15.83 3.72
N VAL A 89 -2.82 -14.98 3.49
CA VAL A 89 -1.66 -15.34 2.66
C VAL A 89 -0.88 -16.51 3.26
N GLU A 90 -0.75 -16.56 4.59
CA GLU A 90 -0.11 -17.69 5.27
C GLU A 90 -0.91 -18.99 5.11
N ASP A 91 -2.23 -18.92 5.22
CA ASP A 91 -3.12 -20.06 5.01
C ASP A 91 -3.09 -20.54 3.54
N ASP A 92 -3.15 -19.62 2.58
CA ASP A 92 -3.08 -19.90 1.15
C ASP A 92 -1.72 -20.54 0.78
N LEU A 93 -0.62 -20.08 1.40
CA LEU A 93 0.71 -20.69 1.24
C LEU A 93 0.79 -22.10 1.82
N ARG A 94 0.18 -22.34 2.99
CA ARG A 94 0.15 -23.66 3.63
C ARG A 94 -0.64 -24.65 2.78
N ALA A 95 -1.84 -24.27 2.34
CA ALA A 95 -2.66 -25.08 1.46
C ALA A 95 -1.92 -25.42 0.16
N PHE A 96 -1.26 -24.42 -0.45
CA PHE A 96 -0.43 -24.64 -1.62
C PHE A 96 0.70 -25.67 -1.38
N ALA A 97 1.40 -25.57 -0.26
CA ALA A 97 2.47 -26.51 0.08
C ALA A 97 1.93 -27.95 0.26
N GLU A 98 0.81 -28.11 0.95
CA GLU A 98 0.16 -29.41 1.19
C GLU A 98 -0.32 -30.05 -0.12
N GLU A 99 -0.95 -29.27 -1.00
CA GLU A 99 -1.46 -29.75 -2.30
C GLU A 99 -0.34 -30.14 -3.27
N ASN A 100 0.80 -29.44 -3.23
CA ASN A 100 1.88 -29.62 -4.20
C ASN A 100 3.00 -30.55 -3.72
N LEU A 101 3.06 -30.88 -2.43
CA LEU A 101 4.05 -31.83 -1.90
C LEU A 101 4.02 -33.20 -2.61
N PRO A 102 2.86 -33.82 -2.89
CA PRO A 102 2.81 -35.09 -3.63
C PRO A 102 3.34 -34.98 -5.07
N ILE A 103 3.10 -33.84 -5.73
CA ILE A 103 3.58 -33.58 -7.09
C ILE A 103 5.10 -33.47 -7.08
N LEU A 104 5.66 -32.74 -6.11
CA LEU A 104 7.09 -32.58 -5.94
C LEU A 104 7.78 -33.92 -5.69
N LEU A 105 7.23 -34.76 -4.79
CA LEU A 105 7.74 -36.10 -4.52
C LEU A 105 7.74 -36.99 -5.78
N ARG A 106 6.69 -36.93 -6.60
CA ARG A 106 6.63 -37.67 -7.87
C ARG A 106 7.71 -37.22 -8.86
N ARG A 107 7.94 -35.91 -8.99
CA ARG A 107 9.00 -35.36 -9.87
C ARG A 107 10.40 -35.80 -9.41
N ILE A 108 10.67 -35.73 -8.11
CA ILE A 108 11.95 -36.18 -7.53
C ILE A 108 12.16 -37.69 -7.72
N ASN A 109 11.14 -38.51 -7.47
CA ASN A 109 11.22 -39.96 -7.69
C ASN A 109 11.49 -40.29 -9.17
N ALA A 110 10.82 -39.59 -10.11
CA ALA A 110 11.07 -39.77 -11.53
C ALA A 110 12.50 -39.34 -11.94
N ALA A 111 13.07 -38.33 -11.29
CA ALA A 111 14.46 -37.94 -11.50
C ALA A 111 15.46 -38.93 -10.89
N TYR A 112 15.13 -39.52 -9.73
CA TYR A 112 15.91 -40.60 -9.13
C TYR A 112 16.00 -41.80 -10.07
N GLU A 113 14.87 -42.28 -10.58
CA GLU A 113 14.86 -43.42 -11.51
C GLU A 113 15.67 -43.16 -12.79
N ARG A 114 15.64 -41.92 -13.29
CA ARG A 114 16.44 -41.51 -14.46
C ARG A 114 17.94 -41.47 -14.18
N HIS A 115 18.36 -41.14 -12.96
CA HIS A 115 19.76 -40.87 -12.63
C HIS A 115 20.39 -41.90 -11.67
N LYS A 116 19.69 -42.96 -11.29
CA LYS A 116 20.15 -43.99 -10.33
C LYS A 116 21.45 -44.70 -10.71
N HIS A 117 21.85 -44.63 -11.98
CA HIS A 117 23.09 -45.19 -12.51
C HIS A 117 24.31 -44.27 -12.30
N LEU A 118 24.10 -43.01 -11.88
CA LEU A 118 25.18 -42.06 -11.60
C LEU A 118 25.87 -42.35 -10.27
N THR A 119 27.09 -41.82 -10.12
CA THR A 119 27.77 -41.82 -8.82
C THR A 119 26.99 -41.03 -7.78
N LYS A 120 27.09 -41.42 -6.50
CA LYS A 120 26.37 -40.79 -5.38
C LYS A 120 26.42 -39.26 -5.40
N LYS A 121 27.58 -38.68 -5.68
CA LYS A 121 27.76 -37.23 -5.77
C LYS A 121 26.95 -36.60 -6.91
N LYS A 122 27.03 -37.17 -8.12
CA LYS A 122 26.31 -36.69 -9.30
C LYS A 122 24.80 -36.90 -9.19
N LEU A 123 24.36 -37.97 -8.52
CA LEU A 123 22.95 -38.21 -8.22
C LEU A 123 22.38 -37.13 -7.31
N VAL A 124 23.06 -36.79 -6.22
CA VAL A 124 22.63 -35.71 -5.30
C VAL A 124 22.55 -34.37 -6.03
N GLU A 125 23.55 -34.04 -6.86
CA GLU A 125 23.54 -32.82 -7.68
C GLU A 125 22.39 -32.79 -8.72
N ALA A 126 22.01 -33.95 -9.27
CA ALA A 126 20.88 -34.05 -10.19
C ALA A 126 19.53 -33.87 -9.47
N LEU A 127 19.37 -34.50 -8.30
CA LEU A 127 18.15 -34.40 -7.50
C LEU A 127 17.94 -32.99 -6.94
N ASN A 128 18.99 -32.32 -6.46
CA ASN A 128 18.88 -30.94 -5.99
C ASN A 128 18.49 -29.97 -7.12
N ARG A 129 19.06 -30.14 -8.32
CA ARG A 129 18.67 -29.34 -9.49
C ARG A 129 17.22 -29.57 -9.88
N GLU A 130 16.74 -30.82 -9.85
CA GLU A 130 15.34 -31.13 -10.13
C GLU A 130 14.41 -30.53 -9.07
N LEU A 131 14.79 -30.60 -7.80
CA LEU A 131 14.04 -30.01 -6.68
C LEU A 131 13.91 -28.49 -6.86
N GLU A 132 15.02 -27.79 -7.07
CA GLU A 132 15.03 -26.34 -7.28
C GLU A 132 14.19 -25.93 -8.50
N ALA A 133 14.35 -26.64 -9.63
CA ALA A 133 13.58 -26.38 -10.83
C ALA A 133 12.08 -26.62 -10.62
N SER A 134 11.72 -27.72 -9.95
CA SER A 134 10.33 -28.08 -9.68
C SER A 134 9.66 -27.11 -8.71
N VAL A 135 10.35 -26.72 -7.63
CA VAL A 135 9.84 -25.71 -6.69
C VAL A 135 9.61 -24.39 -7.42
N LYS A 136 10.58 -23.94 -8.23
CA LYS A 136 10.46 -22.69 -8.98
C LYS A 136 9.30 -22.71 -9.97
N ASP A 137 9.16 -23.79 -10.73
CA ASP A 137 8.09 -23.98 -11.71
C ASP A 137 6.70 -23.91 -11.05
N ILE A 138 6.47 -24.74 -10.04
CA ILE A 138 5.18 -24.84 -9.34
C ILE A 138 4.86 -23.54 -8.58
N PHE A 139 5.85 -22.96 -7.90
CA PHE A 139 5.67 -21.75 -7.10
C PHE A 139 5.42 -20.50 -7.95
N SER A 140 6.08 -20.36 -9.10
CA SER A 140 5.99 -19.14 -9.92
C SER A 140 4.55 -18.82 -10.33
N SER A 141 3.82 -19.83 -10.83
CA SER A 141 2.44 -19.67 -11.29
C SER A 141 1.48 -19.36 -10.14
N TRP A 142 1.65 -20.03 -9.00
CA TRP A 142 0.85 -19.77 -7.81
C TRP A 142 1.11 -18.36 -7.27
N ARG A 143 2.38 -17.97 -7.14
CA ARG A 143 2.79 -16.66 -6.62
C ARG A 143 2.19 -15.53 -7.44
N ASP A 144 2.22 -15.62 -8.76
CA ASP A 144 1.70 -14.56 -9.63
C ASP A 144 0.18 -14.38 -9.44
N ARG A 145 -0.56 -15.50 -9.30
CA ARG A 145 -2.01 -15.47 -8.99
C ARG A 145 -2.30 -14.93 -7.59
N GLU A 146 -1.54 -15.37 -6.60
CA GLU A 146 -1.70 -14.93 -5.22
C GLU A 146 -1.40 -13.43 -5.07
N GLN A 147 -0.36 -12.96 -5.74
CA GLN A 147 0.00 -11.54 -5.77
C GLN A 147 -1.13 -10.67 -6.36
N GLU A 148 -1.82 -11.12 -7.41
CA GLU A 148 -2.97 -10.40 -7.96
C GLU A 148 -4.14 -10.34 -6.97
N LEU A 149 -4.42 -11.43 -6.27
CA LEU A 149 -5.48 -11.53 -5.29
C LEU A 149 -5.21 -10.65 -4.06
N VAL A 150 -3.98 -10.69 -3.53
CA VAL A 150 -3.53 -9.85 -2.42
C VAL A 150 -3.59 -8.37 -2.82
N ALA A 151 -3.12 -8.01 -4.01
CA ALA A 151 -3.15 -6.63 -4.48
C ALA A 151 -4.58 -6.11 -4.69
N ALA A 152 -5.51 -6.95 -5.13
CA ALA A 152 -6.92 -6.59 -5.26
C ALA A 152 -7.56 -6.35 -3.88
N ASN A 153 -7.32 -7.25 -2.92
CA ASN A 153 -7.85 -7.13 -1.56
C ASN A 153 -7.27 -5.92 -0.83
N TYR A 154 -5.96 -5.70 -0.92
CA TYR A 154 -5.30 -4.54 -0.34
C TYR A 154 -5.89 -3.24 -0.88
N ARG A 155 -6.02 -3.10 -2.22
CA ARG A 155 -6.64 -1.91 -2.83
C ARG A 155 -8.05 -1.67 -2.33
N ARG A 156 -8.88 -2.72 -2.25
CA ARG A 156 -10.25 -2.64 -1.73
C ARG A 156 -10.27 -2.16 -0.28
N ILE A 157 -9.39 -2.69 0.57
CA ILE A 157 -9.25 -2.27 1.97
C ILE A 157 -8.85 -0.80 2.02
N THR A 158 -7.71 -0.43 1.42
CA THR A 158 -7.18 0.93 1.47
C THR A 158 -8.16 1.97 0.91
N GLN A 159 -8.84 1.69 -0.20
CA GLN A 159 -9.79 2.61 -0.79
C GLN A 159 -10.96 2.93 0.15
N ARG A 160 -11.50 1.92 0.84
CA ARG A 160 -12.55 2.12 1.84
C ARG A 160 -12.09 3.02 2.98
N PHE A 161 -10.88 2.79 3.49
CA PHE A 161 -10.35 3.56 4.62
C PHE A 161 -10.02 5.01 4.23
N VAL A 162 -9.47 5.22 3.04
CA VAL A 162 -9.26 6.56 2.48
C VAL A 162 -10.57 7.31 2.37
N MET A 163 -11.60 6.69 1.79
CA MET A 163 -12.90 7.34 1.67
C MET A 163 -13.46 7.73 3.03
N ARG A 164 -13.25 6.89 4.05
CA ARG A 164 -13.67 7.19 5.43
C ARG A 164 -12.87 8.34 6.03
N THR A 165 -11.54 8.34 5.91
CA THR A 165 -10.66 9.42 6.35
C THR A 165 -11.02 10.75 5.70
N ASN A 166 -11.27 10.77 4.39
CA ASN A 166 -11.71 11.97 3.68
C ASN A 166 -13.08 12.46 4.19
N CYS A 167 -13.97 11.55 4.58
CA CYS A 167 -15.25 11.91 5.18
C CYS A 167 -15.08 12.58 6.56
N ILE A 168 -14.23 12.02 7.41
CA ILE A 168 -13.87 12.57 8.74
C ILE A 168 -13.28 13.97 8.58
N ILE A 169 -12.35 14.12 7.66
CA ILE A 169 -11.73 15.39 7.31
C ILE A 169 -12.76 16.44 6.88
N ASN A 170 -13.68 16.07 5.99
CA ASN A 170 -14.75 16.97 5.54
C ASN A 170 -15.70 17.34 6.69
N GLN A 171 -15.90 16.46 7.67
CA GLN A 171 -16.69 16.79 8.87
C GLN A 171 -15.98 17.84 9.74
N ILE A 172 -14.66 17.71 9.92
CA ILE A 172 -13.85 18.70 10.65
C ILE A 172 -13.90 20.06 9.92
N GLU A 173 -13.70 20.07 8.60
CA GLU A 173 -13.79 21.30 7.79
C GLU A 173 -15.15 21.99 7.98
N ARG A 174 -16.26 21.25 7.83
CA ARG A 174 -17.61 21.79 8.01
C ARG A 174 -17.83 22.33 9.42
N LEU A 175 -17.29 21.65 10.43
CA LEU A 175 -17.37 22.09 11.81
C LEU A 175 -16.64 23.44 11.99
N THR A 176 -15.44 23.57 11.44
CA THR A 176 -14.66 24.81 11.48
C THR A 176 -15.36 25.93 10.71
N MET A 177 -15.91 25.64 9.53
CA MET A 177 -16.67 26.60 8.75
C MET A 177 -17.92 27.07 9.51
N ASN A 178 -18.67 26.17 10.13
CA ASN A 178 -19.87 26.54 10.87
C ASN A 178 -19.58 27.38 12.12
N LEU A 179 -18.47 27.11 12.82
CA LEU A 179 -18.14 27.77 14.09
C LEU A 179 -17.34 29.05 13.89
N PHE A 180 -16.41 29.07 12.93
CA PHE A 180 -15.45 30.16 12.73
C PHE A 180 -15.54 30.83 11.36
N ASP A 181 -16.41 30.34 10.46
CA ASP A 181 -16.55 30.83 9.09
C ASP A 181 -15.27 30.66 8.23
N VAL A 182 -14.35 29.78 8.64
CA VAL A 182 -13.08 29.53 7.92
C VAL A 182 -13.19 28.28 7.05
N ARG A 183 -12.65 28.33 5.84
CA ARG A 183 -12.47 27.13 5.01
C ARG A 183 -11.11 26.52 5.26
N ILE A 184 -11.09 25.27 5.69
CA ILE A 184 -9.88 24.45 5.71
C ILE A 184 -9.88 23.65 4.40
N THR A 185 -8.81 23.67 3.61
CA THR A 185 -8.74 22.85 2.40
C THR A 185 -7.88 21.61 2.66
N PRO A 186 -8.47 20.46 3.02
CA PRO A 186 -7.69 19.25 3.22
C PRO A 186 -7.51 18.48 1.90
N ILE A 187 -6.26 18.25 1.52
CA ILE A 187 -5.91 17.46 0.33
C ILE A 187 -5.20 16.18 0.76
N LEU A 188 -5.92 15.06 0.81
CA LEU A 188 -5.33 13.72 0.86
C LEU A 188 -5.60 13.01 -0.47
N GLU A 189 -4.59 12.96 -1.34
CA GLU A 189 -4.56 12.04 -2.47
C GLU A 189 -3.87 10.74 -2.08
N VAL A 190 -4.49 9.62 -2.43
CA VAL A 190 -3.91 8.29 -2.26
C VAL A 190 -3.03 7.99 -3.45
N GLU A 191 -1.76 7.67 -3.21
CA GLU A 191 -0.99 6.93 -4.21
C GLU A 191 -1.48 5.48 -4.23
N PRO A 192 -2.08 4.99 -5.33
CA PRO A 192 -2.44 3.59 -5.43
C PRO A 192 -1.18 2.73 -5.39
N PHE A 193 -1.23 1.62 -4.66
CA PHE A 193 -0.18 0.60 -4.74
C PHE A 193 -0.21 -0.02 -6.14
N THR A 194 0.67 0.45 -7.03
CA THR A 194 0.81 -0.14 -8.37
C THR A 194 1.76 -1.33 -8.26
N SER A 195 1.21 -2.55 -8.29
CA SER A 195 1.96 -3.81 -8.34
C SER A 195 2.65 -4.07 -9.68
N ARG A 196 2.58 -3.12 -10.62
CA ARG A 196 3.40 -3.11 -11.83
C ARG A 196 4.28 -1.86 -11.79
N SER A 197 5.60 -2.04 -11.68
CA SER A 197 6.44 -1.25 -12.57
C SER A 197 5.87 -1.46 -13.97
N LYS A 198 5.42 -0.40 -14.63
CA LYS A 198 4.71 -0.46 -15.91
C LYS A 198 5.52 -1.12 -17.06
N HIS A 199 6.69 -1.71 -16.79
CA HIS A 199 7.71 -1.97 -17.82
C HIS A 199 8.33 -3.37 -17.84
N TYR A 200 7.69 -4.40 -17.25
CA TYR A 200 8.03 -5.78 -17.63
C TYR A 200 7.19 -6.20 -18.85
N ASP A 201 7.75 -6.00 -20.05
CA ASP A 201 7.30 -6.64 -21.29
C ASP A 201 8.19 -7.86 -21.56
N PRO A 202 7.67 -9.10 -21.41
CA PRO A 202 8.45 -10.31 -21.69
C PRO A 202 8.78 -10.51 -23.18
N ARG A 203 8.36 -9.62 -24.09
CA ARG A 203 8.63 -9.71 -25.54
C ARG A 203 9.82 -8.89 -26.04
N ARG A 204 10.68 -8.39 -25.14
CA ARG A 204 11.95 -7.73 -25.50
C ARG A 204 13.17 -8.43 -24.89
N ILE A 205 13.40 -9.67 -25.31
CA ILE A 205 14.72 -10.31 -25.33
C ILE A 205 14.94 -10.81 -26.75
#